data_AF-A0A820LJR1-F1
#
_entry.id   AF-A0A820LJR1-F1
#
_cell.length_a   1.000
_cell.length_b   1.000
_cell.length_c   1.000
_cell.angle_alpha   90.00
_cell.angle_beta   90.00
_cell.angle_gamma   90.00
#
_symmetry.space_group_name_H-M   'P 1'
#
loop_
_entity.id
_entity.type
_entity.pdbx_description
1 polymer ?
#
loop_
_entity_poly.entity_id
_entity_poly.type
_entity_poly.pdbx_seq_one_letter_code
_entity_poly.pdbx_strand_id
1 'polypeptide(L)'
;AIQMSVSMTGIYTIVSNSNMDSKGYIYKNSFNASFPDENLLFVDNNMAGHEQFMLTVILDAMINYILVVTTYSENVMGTFSIIGLGSDLIYFSP
;
A
#
# COMPACT_ATOMS: atom_id res chain seq x y z
N ALA A 1 -8.55 4.44 -2.69
CA ALA A 1 -7.71 3.28 -3.04
C ALA A 1 -6.87 3.69 -4.24
N ILE A 2 -5.63 3.25 -4.34
CA ILE A 2 -4.67 3.68 -5.37
C ILE A 2 -4.25 2.44 -6.15
N GLN A 3 -4.37 2.46 -7.47
CA GLN A 3 -3.90 1.37 -8.30
C GLN A 3 -2.37 1.41 -8.41
N MET A 4 -1.75 0.23 -8.35
CA MET A 4 -0.30 0.05 -8.48
C MET A 4 0.02 -0.97 -9.57
N SER A 5 1.04 -0.68 -10.36
CA SER A 5 1.63 -1.64 -11.30
C SER A 5 3.15 -1.50 -11.35
N VAL A 6 3.81 -2.61 -11.68
CA VAL A 6 5.27 -2.69 -11.85
C VAL A 6 5.61 -3.32 -13.20
N SER A 7 6.70 -2.87 -13.82
CA SER A 7 7.21 -3.41 -15.09
C SER A 7 8.07 -4.67 -14.90
N MET A 8 8.64 -4.86 -13.70
CA MET A 8 9.51 -5.97 -13.39
C MET A 8 9.04 -6.70 -12.14
N THR A 9 8.98 -8.04 -12.21
CA THR A 9 8.75 -8.84 -11.01
C THR A 9 9.92 -8.70 -10.04
N GLY A 10 9.64 -8.40 -8.78
CA GLY A 10 10.71 -8.13 -7.81
C GLY A 10 10.20 -7.77 -6.42
N ILE A 11 11.13 -7.43 -5.54
CA ILE A 11 10.83 -6.95 -4.19
C ILE A 11 10.67 -5.44 -4.24
N TYR A 12 9.57 -4.97 -3.66
CA TYR A 12 9.23 -3.56 -3.56
C TYR A 12 8.90 -3.20 -2.13
N THR A 13 9.29 -1.99 -1.75
CA THR A 13 8.96 -1.38 -0.47
C THR A 13 8.12 -0.13 -0.73
N ILE A 14 6.91 -0.10 -0.18
CA ILE A 14 5.98 1.03 -0.26
C ILE A 14 5.86 1.65 1.14
N VAL A 15 6.12 2.94 1.24
CA VAL A 15 6.16 3.68 2.51
C VAL A 15 5.21 4.86 2.47
N SER A 16 4.52 5.14 3.57
CA SER A 16 3.79 6.40 3.74
C SER A 16 4.64 7.48 4.40
N ASN A 17 4.32 8.73 4.08
CA ASN A 17 4.78 9.88 4.85
C ASN A 17 3.60 10.83 5.05
N SER A 18 3.23 11.01 6.32
CA SER A 18 2.03 11.69 6.79
C SER A 18 2.25 12.21 8.21
N ASN A 19 1.40 13.16 8.63
CA ASN A 19 1.29 13.55 10.05
C ASN A 19 0.26 12.71 10.82
N MET A 20 -0.27 11.64 10.20
CA MET A 20 -1.25 10.73 10.78
C MET A 20 -0.64 9.36 10.99
N ASP A 21 -1.17 8.64 11.99
CA ASP A 21 -0.96 7.21 12.13
C ASP A 21 -1.66 6.45 11.00
N SER A 22 -0.86 6.03 10.02
CA SER A 22 -1.31 5.49 8.74
C SER A 22 -1.10 3.99 8.66
N LYS A 23 -2.07 3.31 8.05
CA LYS A 23 -2.04 1.88 7.75
C LYS A 23 -2.16 1.66 6.26
N GLY A 24 -1.39 0.69 5.77
CA GLY A 24 -1.36 0.31 4.37
C GLY A 24 -1.77 -1.15 4.18
N TYR A 25 -2.58 -1.39 3.14
CA TYR A 25 -3.04 -2.71 2.75
C TYR A 25 -2.84 -2.88 1.24
N ILE A 26 -2.30 -4.01 0.82
CA ILE A 26 -2.12 -4.34 -0.60
C ILE A 26 -3.07 -5.46 -0.95
N TYR A 27 -3.86 -5.23 -2.00
CA TYR A 27 -4.76 -6.20 -2.58
C TYR A 27 -4.30 -6.59 -3.98
N LYS A 28 -4.54 -7.84 -4.37
CA LYS A 28 -4.32 -8.32 -5.73
C LYS A 28 -5.61 -8.12 -6.55
N ASN A 29 -5.51 -7.55 -7.74
CA ASN A 29 -6.58 -7.29 -8.71
C ASN A 29 -7.65 -6.26 -8.29
N SER A 30 -8.31 -6.42 -7.14
CA SER A 30 -9.43 -5.59 -6.70
C SER A 30 -9.50 -5.45 -5.18
N PHE A 31 -10.14 -4.38 -4.71
CA PHE A 31 -10.47 -4.14 -3.31
C PHE A 31 -12.00 -4.05 -3.16
N ASN A 32 -12.55 -4.75 -2.17
CA ASN A 32 -13.97 -4.76 -1.86
C ASN A 32 -14.20 -4.34 -0.41
N ALA A 33 -14.71 -3.12 -0.19
CA ALA A 33 -14.89 -2.58 1.16
C ALA A 33 -15.91 -3.37 2.00
N SER A 34 -16.86 -4.08 1.36
CA SER A 34 -17.82 -4.95 2.06
C SER A 34 -17.21 -6.29 2.49
N PHE A 35 -16.10 -6.69 1.86
CA PHE A 35 -15.37 -7.94 2.12
C PHE A 35 -13.86 -7.64 2.15
N PRO A 36 -13.36 -6.95 3.19
CA PRO A 36 -12.00 -6.39 3.21
C PRO A 36 -10.88 -7.44 3.26
N ASP A 37 -11.21 -8.71 3.49
CA ASP A 37 -10.25 -9.82 3.43
C ASP A 37 -10.15 -10.44 2.02
N GLU A 38 -11.08 -10.12 1.12
CA GLU A 38 -11.09 -10.62 -0.25
C GLU A 38 -9.89 -10.05 -1.03
N ASN A 39 -9.09 -10.94 -1.62
CA ASN A 39 -7.87 -10.61 -2.38
C ASN A 39 -6.78 -9.84 -1.61
N LEU A 40 -6.86 -9.80 -0.28
CA LEU A 40 -5.83 -9.19 0.55
C LEU A 40 -4.52 -9.97 0.40
N LEU A 41 -3.47 -9.28 -0.02
CA LEU A 41 -2.14 -9.86 -0.24
C LEU A 41 -1.23 -9.61 0.96
N PHE A 42 -1.22 -8.39 1.46
CA PHE A 42 -0.26 -7.96 2.47
C PHE A 42 -0.83 -6.84 3.34
N VAL A 43 -0.50 -6.90 4.64
CA VAL A 43 -0.86 -5.89 5.64
C VAL A 43 0.40 -5.57 6.42
N ASP A 44 0.67 -4.28 6.63
CA ASP A 44 1.67 -3.88 7.62
C ASP A 44 1.06 -3.93 9.02
N ASN A 45 1.78 -4.56 9.95
CA ASN A 45 1.45 -4.65 11.37
C ASN A 45 2.26 -3.66 12.22
N ASN A 46 2.57 -2.48 11.68
CA ASN A 46 3.12 -1.32 12.39
C ASN A 46 4.65 -1.37 12.62
N MET A 47 5.41 -2.02 11.72
CA MET A 47 6.86 -2.20 11.93
C MET A 47 7.75 -1.04 11.43
N ALA A 48 7.21 -0.03 10.74
CA ALA A 48 8.04 1.06 10.20
C ALA A 48 8.48 2.10 11.25
N GLY A 49 7.82 2.13 12.42
CA GLY A 49 7.95 3.23 13.37
C GLY A 49 7.33 4.53 12.87
N HIS A 50 7.28 5.55 13.73
CA HIS A 50 6.78 6.90 13.38
C HIS A 50 5.35 6.97 12.83
N GLU A 51 4.49 6.02 13.19
CA GLU A 51 3.08 6.00 12.80
C GLU A 51 2.88 5.93 11.26
N GLN A 52 3.92 5.50 10.53
CA GLN A 52 3.86 5.28 9.09
C GLN A 52 3.85 3.78 8.79
N PHE A 53 3.29 3.39 7.65
CA PHE A 53 3.41 2.02 7.18
C PHE A 53 4.64 1.85 6.28
N MET A 54 5.21 0.65 6.30
CA MET A 54 6.22 0.18 5.38
C MET A 54 5.89 -1.25 4.95
N LEU A 55 5.48 -1.39 3.69
CA LEU A 55 5.06 -2.66 3.11
C LEU A 55 6.18 -3.18 2.21
N THR A 56 6.84 -4.27 2.59
CA THR A 56 7.84 -4.94 1.74
C THR A 56 7.26 -6.23 1.18
N VAL A 57 7.05 -6.28 -0.13
CA VAL A 57 6.31 -7.35 -0.81
C VAL A 57 6.91 -7.68 -2.17
N ILE A 58 6.71 -8.91 -2.63
CA ILE A 58 7.03 -9.29 -4.01
C ILE A 58 5.84 -8.92 -4.90
N LEU A 59 6.07 -8.07 -5.89
CA LEU A 59 5.08 -7.71 -6.91
C LEU A 59 5.45 -8.38 -8.23
N ASP A 60 4.46 -8.93 -8.92
CA ASP A 60 4.59 -9.53 -10.23
C ASP A 60 4.29 -8.50 -11.32
N ALA A 61 5.10 -8.49 -12.39
CA ALA A 61 4.81 -7.70 -13.58
C ALA A 61 3.47 -8.10 -14.20
N MET A 62 2.78 -7.14 -14.82
CA MET A 62 1.46 -7.31 -15.48
C MET A 62 0.30 -7.68 -14.54
N ILE A 63 0.53 -7.74 -13.23
CA ILE A 63 -0.53 -7.90 -12.23
C ILE A 63 -0.99 -6.53 -11.76
N ASN A 64 -2.31 -6.39 -11.60
CA ASN A 64 -2.89 -5.21 -10.99
C ASN A 64 -2.86 -5.34 -9.47
N TYR A 65 -2.37 -4.33 -8.77
CA TYR A 65 -2.42 -4.27 -7.31
C TYR A 65 -3.17 -3.01 -6.88
N ILE A 66 -3.81 -3.07 -5.71
CA ILE A 66 -4.51 -1.94 -5.11
C ILE A 66 -3.91 -1.66 -3.74
N LEU A 67 -3.43 -0.43 -3.54
CA LEU A 67 -3.04 0.08 -2.23
C LEU A 67 -4.24 0.78 -1.59
N VAL A 68 -4.62 0.32 -0.41
CA VAL A 68 -5.56 1.05 0.46
C VAL A 68 -4.77 1.67 1.59
N VAL A 69 -4.92 2.99 1.73
CA VAL A 69 -4.35 3.78 2.81
C VAL A 69 -5.50 4.20 3.73
N THR A 70 -5.34 3.93 5.01
CA THR A 70 -6.26 4.35 6.06
C THR A 70 -5.47 4.82 7.29
N THR A 71 -6.16 5.18 8.36
CA THR A 71 -5.57 5.60 9.62
C THR A 71 -5.79 4.55 10.71
N TYR A 72 -4.93 4.53 11.73
CA TYR A 72 -5.12 3.66 12.90
C TYR A 72 -6.41 4.00 13.65
N SER A 73 -6.63 5.29 13.89
CA SER A 73 -7.84 5.81 14.53
C SER A 73 -8.91 6.16 13.50
N GLU A 74 -10.17 5.95 13.87
CA GLU A 74 -11.32 6.32 13.04
C GLU A 74 -11.45 7.84 12.91
N ASN A 75 -12.04 8.29 11.79
CA ASN A 75 -12.38 9.70 11.53
C ASN A 75 -11.17 10.67 11.52
N VAL A 76 -9.97 10.16 11.29
CA VAL A 76 -8.77 10.99 11.08
C VAL A 76 -8.63 11.30 9.59
N MET A 77 -8.37 12.57 9.28
CA MET A 77 -8.12 13.04 7.92
C MET A 77 -6.85 13.88 7.90
N GLY A 78 -6.13 13.82 6.79
CA GLY A 78 -4.88 14.54 6.63
C GLY A 78 -4.23 14.23 5.28
N THR A 79 -3.24 15.02 4.93
CA THR A 79 -2.44 14.82 3.72
C THR A 79 -1.42 13.72 3.95
N PHE A 80 -1.22 12.88 2.95
CA PHE A 80 -0.17 11.87 2.94
C PHE A 80 0.52 11.85 1.59
N SER A 81 1.72 11.29 1.57
CA SER A 81 2.46 10.95 0.35
C SER A 81 2.87 9.49 0.40
N ILE A 82 3.03 8.88 -0.77
CA ILE A 82 3.44 7.49 -0.93
C ILE A 82 4.78 7.46 -1.67
N ILE A 83 5.72 6.69 -1.13
CA ILE A 83 7.05 6.52 -1.68
C ILE A 83 7.19 5.04 -2.05
N GLY A 84 7.53 4.77 -3.32
CA GLY A 84 7.84 3.44 -3.81
C GLY A 84 9.33 3.26 -4.05
N LEU A 85 9.90 2.18 -3.52
CA LEU A 85 11.29 1.75 -3.72
C LEU A 85 11.27 0.29 -4.19
N GLY A 86 12.22 -0.13 -5.00
CA GLY A 86 12.31 -1.54 -5.35
C GLY A 86 13.18 -1.83 -6.55
N SER A 87 12.95 -3.00 -7.14
CA SER A 87 13.70 -3.49 -8.29
C SER A 87 13.53 -2.59 -9.54
N ASP A 88 12.40 -1.87 -9.67
CA ASP A 88 12.12 -0.90 -10.73
C ASP A 88 11.15 0.20 -10.23
N LEU A 89 10.67 1.07 -11.13
CA LEU A 89 9.61 2.04 -10.85
C LEU A 89 8.27 1.36 -10.52
N ILE A 90 7.57 1.93 -9.54
CA ILE A 90 6.16 1.64 -9.26
C ILE A 90 5.31 2.76 -9.87
N TYR A 91 4.32 2.40 -10.67
CA TYR A 91 3.36 3.34 -11.22
C TYR A 91 2.13 3.40 -10.33
N PHE A 92 1.81 4.58 -9.80
CA PHE A 92 0.64 4.84 -8.98
C PHE A 92 -0.44 5.58 -9.79
N SER A 93 -1.67 5.07 -9.80
CA SER A 93 -2.83 5.73 -10.40
C SER A 93 -3.94 5.86 -9.34
N PRO A 94 -4.13 7.05 -8.73
CA PRO A 94 -5.11 7.29 -7.68
C PRO A 94 -6.56 7.34 -8.19
#